data_AF-A0A7Y3PKB6-F1
#
_entry.id   AF-A0A7Y3PKB6-F1
#
_cell.length_a   1.000
_cell.length_b   1.000
_cell.length_c   1.000
_cell.angle_alpha   90.00
_cell.angle_beta   90.00
_cell.angle_gamma   90.00
#
_symmetry.space_group_name_H-M   'P 1'
#
loop_
_entity.id
_entity.type
_entity.pdbx_description
1 polymer ?
#
loop_
_entity_poly.entity_id
_entity_poly.type
_entity_poly.pdbx_seq_one_letter_code
_entity_poly.pdbx_strand_id
1 'polypeptide(L)'
;MSKILDQTPTAAANLTSLSSPSIQYTLTIDELARDIAARAGFPRNKKSLIDGEATAIRHGTFQVRLETRTSRIAKEDPVEILNELLNYGFAWRDISNMIGVSIPSLRRCRNGERPTGSDRGALAQLLAFIQIIENEHRVSEPASWMEVPIASEAPTNGIDLYINGYLGTLYDLAAQQCSPEAALDIAEPGWRDKYRSNWEVVSDDDDQPYIKFKSADGSRYS
;
A
#
# COMPACT_ATOMS: atom_id res chain seq x y z
N MET A 1 -1.98 -71.81 -55.49
CA MET A 1 -3.11 -72.65 -55.92
C MET A 1 -3.95 -72.97 -54.68
N SER A 2 -5.27 -72.74 -54.77
CA SER A 2 -6.37 -73.22 -53.89
C SER A 2 -6.44 -72.66 -52.45
N LYS A 3 -7.45 -71.86 -52.10
CA LYS A 3 -8.93 -72.09 -51.89
C LYS A 3 -9.24 -72.53 -50.45
N ILE A 4 -9.82 -71.64 -49.64
CA ILE A 4 -11.26 -71.45 -49.25
C ILE A 4 -11.80 -72.51 -48.28
N LEU A 5 -12.46 -71.98 -47.24
CA LEU A 5 -13.56 -72.47 -46.37
C LEU A 5 -13.12 -72.77 -44.93
N ASP A 6 -13.89 -72.51 -43.88
CA ASP A 6 -15.10 -71.74 -43.58
C ASP A 6 -15.35 -72.03 -42.07
N GLN A 7 -16.30 -71.32 -41.47
CA GLN A 7 -17.03 -71.69 -40.24
C GLN A 7 -16.49 -71.16 -38.90
N THR A 8 -16.98 -69.95 -38.60
CA THR A 8 -17.74 -69.56 -37.38
C THR A 8 -17.44 -70.26 -36.05
N PRO A 9 -17.27 -69.47 -34.98
CA PRO A 9 -17.73 -69.87 -33.66
C PRO A 9 -18.87 -68.97 -33.14
N THR A 10 -19.97 -69.64 -32.86
CA THR A 10 -21.09 -69.24 -32.00
C THR A 10 -20.61 -68.80 -30.62
N ALA A 11 -21.23 -67.73 -30.14
CA ALA A 11 -21.04 -67.11 -28.84
C ALA A 11 -21.28 -68.07 -27.66
N ALA A 12 -20.33 -68.09 -26.72
CA ALA A 12 -20.60 -68.34 -25.31
C ALA A 12 -19.65 -67.48 -24.47
N ALA A 13 -20.25 -66.58 -23.71
CA ALA A 13 -19.61 -65.58 -22.89
C ALA A 13 -18.81 -66.20 -21.73
N ASN A 14 -17.63 -65.65 -21.46
CA ASN A 14 -17.03 -65.58 -20.14
C ASN A 14 -16.08 -64.37 -20.11
N LEU A 15 -16.66 -63.17 -19.98
CA LEU A 15 -15.91 -61.99 -19.56
C LEU A 15 -15.81 -62.05 -18.05
N THR A 16 -14.69 -62.56 -17.55
CA THR A 16 -14.28 -62.39 -16.17
C THR A 16 -14.19 -60.88 -15.91
N SER A 17 -15.17 -60.33 -15.19
CA SER A 17 -15.17 -58.93 -14.81
C SER A 17 -14.00 -58.69 -13.85
N LEU A 18 -12.98 -57.97 -14.31
CA LEU A 18 -12.05 -57.31 -13.42
C LEU A 18 -12.83 -56.21 -12.71
N SER A 19 -13.36 -56.53 -11.53
CA SER A 19 -13.94 -55.54 -10.63
C SER A 19 -12.80 -54.63 -10.16
N SER A 20 -12.65 -53.46 -10.78
CA SER A 20 -11.86 -52.37 -10.21
C SER A 20 -12.44 -52.03 -8.84
N PRO A 21 -11.64 -52.01 -7.75
CA PRO A 21 -12.14 -51.49 -6.49
C PRO A 21 -12.37 -49.99 -6.67
N SER A 22 -13.64 -49.58 -6.73
CA SER A 22 -14.03 -48.20 -6.53
C SER A 22 -13.75 -47.85 -5.07
N ILE A 23 -12.52 -47.40 -4.80
CA ILE A 23 -12.18 -46.79 -3.51
C ILE A 23 -12.91 -45.44 -3.47
N GLN A 24 -14.12 -45.44 -2.91
CA GLN A 24 -14.79 -44.23 -2.48
C GLN A 24 -14.08 -43.76 -1.22
N TYR A 25 -13.12 -42.84 -1.35
CA TYR A 25 -12.62 -42.10 -0.21
C TYR A 25 -13.75 -41.20 0.29
N THR A 26 -14.52 -41.67 1.27
CA THR A 26 -15.41 -40.81 2.04
C THR A 26 -14.52 -39.99 2.96
N LEU A 27 -13.93 -38.92 2.41
CA LEU A 27 -13.25 -37.92 3.22
C LEU A 27 -14.23 -37.46 4.30
N THR A 28 -13.81 -37.56 5.55
CA THR A 28 -14.56 -36.95 6.64
C THR A 28 -14.69 -35.45 6.38
N ILE A 29 -15.75 -34.81 6.91
CA ILE A 29 -15.98 -33.37 6.71
C ILE A 29 -14.72 -32.56 7.11
N ASP A 30 -13.99 -33.01 8.12
CA ASP A 30 -12.74 -32.38 8.59
C ASP A 30 -11.54 -32.58 7.65
N GLU A 31 -11.49 -33.68 6.89
CA GLU A 31 -10.45 -33.91 5.88
C GLU A 31 -10.75 -33.14 4.60
N LEU A 32 -12.02 -33.06 4.21
CA LEU A 32 -12.47 -32.22 3.09
C LEU A 32 -12.24 -30.73 3.41
N ALA A 33 -12.54 -30.30 4.64
CA ALA A 33 -12.27 -28.94 5.10
C ALA A 33 -10.77 -28.62 5.07
N ARG A 34 -9.90 -29.57 5.49
CA ARG A 34 -8.44 -29.42 5.41
C ARG A 34 -7.93 -29.37 3.97
N ASP A 35 -8.44 -30.20 3.08
CA ASP A 35 -8.04 -30.20 1.65
C ASP A 35 -8.47 -28.90 0.96
N ILE A 36 -9.70 -28.44 1.20
CA ILE A 36 -10.19 -27.15 0.68
C ILE A 36 -9.33 -26.00 1.23
N ALA A 37 -9.04 -26.00 2.53
CA ALA A 37 -8.19 -24.98 3.14
C ALA A 37 -6.76 -24.99 2.55
N ALA A 38 -6.17 -26.17 2.34
CA ALA A 38 -4.85 -26.33 1.73
C ALA A 38 -4.85 -25.86 0.27
N ARG A 39 -5.87 -26.24 -0.50
CA ARG A 39 -6.01 -25.84 -1.91
C ARG A 39 -6.33 -24.36 -2.09
N ALA A 40 -6.99 -23.72 -1.10
CA ALA A 40 -7.15 -22.28 -1.04
C ALA A 40 -5.92 -21.55 -0.48
N GLY A 41 -5.06 -22.24 0.27
CA GLY A 41 -3.80 -21.71 0.80
C GLY A 41 -2.74 -21.50 -0.29
N PHE A 42 -2.63 -22.43 -1.23
CA PHE A 42 -1.63 -22.35 -2.31
C PHE A 42 -1.78 -21.11 -3.21
N PRO A 43 -2.98 -20.77 -3.75
CA PRO A 43 -3.19 -19.55 -4.50
C PRO A 43 -2.97 -18.28 -3.67
N ARG A 44 -3.34 -18.29 -2.38
CA ARG A 44 -3.12 -17.14 -1.46
C ARG A 44 -1.63 -16.87 -1.25
N ASN A 45 -0.85 -17.91 -0.98
CA ASN A 45 0.60 -17.77 -0.80
C ASN A 45 1.27 -17.29 -2.09
N LYS A 46 0.86 -17.84 -3.24
CA LYS A 46 1.39 -17.41 -4.54
C LYS A 46 1.04 -15.94 -4.83
N LYS A 47 -0.19 -15.51 -4.56
CA LYS A 47 -0.60 -14.10 -4.69
C LYS A 47 0.22 -13.20 -3.78
N SER A 48 0.34 -13.54 -2.50
CA SER A 48 1.14 -12.75 -1.54
C SER A 48 2.60 -12.61 -1.97
N LEU A 49 3.19 -13.68 -2.53
CA LEU A 49 4.56 -13.63 -3.04
C LEU A 49 4.69 -12.68 -4.23
N ILE A 50 3.78 -12.80 -5.20
CA ILE A 50 3.77 -11.95 -6.41
C ILE A 50 3.51 -10.48 -6.04
N ASP A 51 2.55 -10.21 -5.16
CA ASP A 51 2.23 -8.85 -4.70
C ASP A 51 3.43 -8.22 -3.98
N GLY A 52 4.16 -9.01 -3.17
CA GLY A 52 5.39 -8.58 -2.51
C GLY A 52 6.52 -8.28 -3.50
N GLU A 53 6.74 -9.15 -4.48
CA GLU A 53 7.74 -8.96 -5.53
C GLU A 53 7.42 -7.73 -6.40
N ALA A 54 6.15 -7.57 -6.80
CA ALA A 54 5.69 -6.41 -7.56
C ALA A 54 5.91 -5.10 -6.79
N THR A 55 5.66 -5.09 -5.48
CA THR A 55 5.91 -3.93 -4.62
C THR A 55 7.40 -3.61 -4.53
N ALA A 56 8.25 -4.62 -4.32
CA ALA A 56 9.70 -4.43 -4.30
C ALA A 56 10.24 -3.87 -5.64
N ILE A 57 9.75 -4.38 -6.78
CA ILE A 57 10.13 -3.89 -8.10
C ILE A 57 9.68 -2.43 -8.29
N ARG A 58 8.45 -2.08 -7.91
CA ARG A 58 7.95 -0.70 -7.99
C ARG A 58 8.80 0.24 -7.15
N HIS A 59 9.07 -0.12 -5.90
CA HIS A 59 9.85 0.71 -4.98
C HIS A 59 11.29 0.87 -5.47
N GLY A 60 11.93 -0.21 -5.95
CA GLY A 60 13.26 -0.14 -6.56
C GLY A 60 13.31 0.75 -7.81
N THR A 61 12.30 0.65 -8.68
CA THR A 61 12.21 1.48 -9.88
C THR A 61 11.93 2.95 -9.54
N PHE A 62 11.09 3.20 -8.54
CA PHE A 62 10.84 4.53 -8.01
C PHE A 62 12.11 5.15 -7.41
N GLN A 63 12.85 4.42 -6.59
CA GLN A 63 14.10 4.85 -5.96
C GLN A 63 15.11 5.33 -7.02
N VAL A 64 15.36 4.52 -8.05
CA VAL A 64 16.31 4.87 -9.13
C VAL A 64 15.88 6.14 -9.86
N ARG A 65 14.58 6.30 -10.15
CA ARG A 65 14.04 7.50 -10.79
C ARG A 65 14.17 8.73 -9.91
N LEU A 66 13.85 8.59 -8.62
CA LEU A 66 13.98 9.66 -7.65
C LEU A 66 15.43 10.13 -7.55
N GLU A 67 16.38 9.22 -7.39
CA GLU A 67 17.82 9.52 -7.31
C GLU A 67 18.35 10.18 -8.58
N THR A 68 17.95 9.66 -9.75
CA THR A 68 18.34 10.23 -11.04
C THR A 68 17.83 11.67 -11.19
N ARG A 69 16.56 11.90 -10.85
CA ARG A 69 15.94 13.23 -10.97
C ARG A 69 16.48 14.20 -9.92
N THR A 70 16.71 13.74 -8.70
CA THR A 70 17.36 14.49 -7.62
C THR A 70 18.74 14.97 -8.06
N SER A 71 19.56 14.08 -8.64
CA SER A 71 20.91 14.40 -9.10
C SER A 71 20.92 15.41 -10.25
N ARG A 72 19.86 15.43 -11.08
CA ARG A 72 19.67 16.44 -12.12
C ARG A 72 19.31 17.79 -11.52
N ILE A 73 18.27 17.83 -10.68
CA ILE A 73 17.75 19.05 -10.04
C ILE A 73 18.80 19.68 -9.12
N ALA A 74 19.61 18.88 -8.43
CA ALA A 74 20.65 19.39 -7.53
C ALA A 74 21.68 20.31 -8.22
N LYS A 75 21.79 20.26 -9.56
CA LYS A 75 22.66 21.13 -10.36
C LYS A 75 22.07 22.52 -10.59
N GLU A 76 20.78 22.70 -10.34
CA GLU A 76 20.06 23.96 -10.53
C GLU A 76 20.35 24.94 -9.39
N ASP A 77 19.91 26.19 -9.55
CA ASP A 77 20.01 27.19 -8.49
C ASP A 77 19.02 26.84 -7.36
N PRO A 78 19.45 26.69 -6.10
CA PRO A 78 18.56 26.43 -4.97
C PRO A 78 17.42 27.43 -4.82
N VAL A 79 17.62 28.69 -5.26
CA VAL A 79 16.56 29.69 -5.26
C VAL A 79 15.44 29.30 -6.22
N GLU A 80 15.79 28.80 -7.41
CA GLU A 80 14.81 28.34 -8.40
C GLU A 80 14.09 27.07 -7.93
N ILE A 81 14.82 26.11 -7.35
CA ILE A 81 14.22 24.90 -6.76
C ILE A 81 13.16 25.29 -5.71
N LEU A 82 13.49 26.24 -4.85
CA LEU A 82 12.58 26.72 -3.81
C LEU A 82 11.37 27.44 -4.41
N ASN A 83 11.58 28.28 -5.43
CA ASN A 83 10.48 28.96 -6.12
C ASN A 83 9.53 27.96 -6.79
N GLU A 84 10.04 26.88 -7.40
CA GLU A 84 9.20 25.82 -7.96
C GLU A 84 8.35 25.16 -6.89
N LEU A 85 8.92 24.81 -5.73
CA LEU A 85 8.15 24.25 -4.61
C LEU A 85 7.04 25.20 -4.13
N LEU A 86 7.31 26.51 -4.10
CA LEU A 86 6.28 27.50 -3.77
C LEU A 86 5.19 27.59 -4.84
N ASN A 87 5.55 27.44 -6.13
CA ASN A 87 4.58 27.41 -7.23
C ASN A 87 3.68 26.17 -7.17
N TYR A 88 4.16 25.06 -6.62
CA TYR A 88 3.35 23.88 -6.30
C TYR A 88 2.42 24.09 -5.10
N GLY A 89 2.49 25.24 -4.42
CA GLY A 89 1.62 25.61 -3.30
C GLY A 89 2.16 25.26 -1.92
N PHE A 90 3.38 24.72 -1.80
CA PHE A 90 3.93 24.37 -0.49
C PHE A 90 4.21 25.62 0.35
N ALA A 91 3.79 25.60 1.62
CA ALA A 91 4.18 26.65 2.54
C ALA A 91 5.64 26.46 3.00
N TRP A 92 6.30 27.57 3.32
CA TRP A 92 7.68 27.59 3.82
C TRP A 92 7.91 26.68 5.02
N ARG A 93 6.92 26.61 5.91
CA ARG A 93 6.97 25.75 7.10
C ARG A 93 7.06 24.29 6.69
N ASP A 94 6.24 23.86 5.75
CA ASP A 94 6.17 22.47 5.33
C ASP A 94 7.44 22.08 4.57
N ILE A 95 7.91 22.93 3.66
CA ILE A 95 9.23 22.73 3.01
C ILE A 95 10.31 22.55 4.07
N SER A 96 10.36 23.42 5.09
CA SER A 96 11.38 23.37 6.14
C SER A 96 11.32 22.06 6.95
N ASN A 97 10.11 21.61 7.28
CA ASN A 97 9.88 20.38 8.02
C ASN A 97 10.26 19.16 7.19
N MET A 98 9.85 19.13 5.92
CA MET A 98 10.08 18.02 4.99
C MET A 98 11.56 17.80 4.67
N ILE A 99 12.35 18.88 4.56
CA ILE A 99 13.79 18.77 4.30
C ILE A 99 14.65 18.76 5.57
N GLY A 100 14.03 18.93 6.76
CA GLY A 100 14.73 18.89 8.05
C GLY A 100 15.63 20.10 8.32
N VAL A 101 15.32 21.29 7.79
CA VAL A 101 16.09 22.52 8.03
C VAL A 101 15.26 23.61 8.68
N SER A 102 15.92 24.57 9.32
CA SER A 102 15.22 25.70 9.94
C SER A 102 14.67 26.69 8.89
N ILE A 103 13.52 27.31 9.17
CA ILE A 103 12.95 28.40 8.34
C ILE A 103 13.97 29.54 8.11
N PRO A 104 14.74 30.00 9.11
CA PRO A 104 15.81 30.98 8.87
C PRO A 104 16.84 30.52 7.84
N SER A 105 17.22 29.23 7.82
CA SER A 105 18.13 28.69 6.80
C SER A 105 17.53 28.77 5.40
N LEU A 106 16.25 28.41 5.24
CA LEU A 106 15.55 28.58 3.97
C LEU A 106 15.50 30.06 3.53
N ARG A 107 15.25 30.99 4.47
CA ARG A 107 15.23 32.43 4.16
C ARG A 107 16.58 32.94 3.66
N ARG A 108 17.68 32.50 4.29
CA ARG A 108 19.03 32.82 3.84
C ARG A 108 19.28 32.27 2.43
N CYS A 109 18.85 31.03 2.19
CA CYS A 109 18.96 30.41 0.86
C CYS A 109 18.26 31.24 -0.22
N ARG A 110 17.03 31.70 0.01
CA ARG A 110 16.31 32.60 -0.91
C ARG A 110 17.01 33.93 -1.16
N ASN A 111 17.75 34.44 -0.17
CA ASN A 111 18.52 35.68 -0.32
C ASN A 111 19.87 35.45 -1.04
N GLY A 112 20.09 34.26 -1.61
CA GLY A 112 21.29 33.92 -2.38
C GLY A 112 22.42 33.29 -1.57
N GLU A 113 22.22 33.03 -0.27
CA GLU A 113 23.19 32.25 0.51
C GLU A 113 23.21 30.81 0.01
N ARG A 114 24.40 30.26 -0.23
CA ARG A 114 24.52 28.89 -0.72
C ARG A 114 24.17 27.91 0.41
N PRO A 115 23.16 27.04 0.23
CA PRO A 115 22.86 26.00 1.20
C PRO A 115 24.01 24.97 1.24
N THR A 116 24.04 24.16 2.30
CA THR A 116 24.98 23.04 2.37
C THR A 116 24.66 22.01 1.26
N GLY A 117 25.62 21.13 0.94
CA GLY A 117 25.37 20.07 -0.04
C GLY A 117 24.22 19.13 0.35
N SER A 118 24.07 18.87 1.65
CA SER A 118 22.98 18.06 2.20
C SER A 118 21.62 18.74 2.02
N ASP A 119 21.51 20.03 2.40
CA ASP A 119 20.26 20.79 2.28
C ASP A 119 19.85 20.96 0.81
N ARG A 120 20.83 21.18 -0.07
CA ARG A 120 20.62 21.21 -1.53
C ARG A 120 20.08 19.88 -2.03
N GLY A 121 20.66 18.77 -1.58
CA GLY A 121 20.20 17.42 -1.93
C GLY A 121 18.76 17.17 -1.48
N ALA A 122 18.42 17.58 -0.26
CA ALA A 122 17.07 17.43 0.30
C ALA A 122 16.02 18.28 -0.45
N LEU A 123 16.35 19.54 -0.78
CA LEU A 123 15.50 20.40 -1.62
C LEU A 123 15.27 19.77 -3.01
N ALA A 124 16.35 19.29 -3.64
CA ALA A 124 16.27 18.65 -4.94
C ALA A 124 15.46 17.35 -4.90
N GLN A 125 15.58 16.56 -3.84
CA GLN A 125 14.81 15.33 -3.66
C GLN A 125 13.32 15.61 -3.47
N LEU A 126 12.99 16.62 -2.67
CA LEU A 126 11.60 17.05 -2.49
C LEU A 126 10.99 17.45 -3.84
N LEU A 127 11.65 18.36 -4.57
CA LEU A 127 11.14 18.78 -5.88
C LEU A 127 11.09 17.62 -6.89
N ALA A 128 12.08 16.73 -6.88
CA ALA A 128 12.09 15.53 -7.72
C ALA A 128 10.86 14.65 -7.43
N PHE A 129 10.55 14.44 -6.15
CA PHE A 129 9.39 13.66 -5.73
C PHE A 129 8.08 14.30 -6.19
N ILE A 130 7.90 15.61 -5.97
CA ILE A 130 6.71 16.36 -6.40
C ILE A 130 6.51 16.27 -7.91
N GLN A 131 7.57 16.50 -8.67
CA GLN A 131 7.51 16.37 -10.13
C GLN A 131 7.20 14.92 -10.57
N ILE A 132 7.62 13.89 -9.83
CA ILE A 132 7.27 12.49 -10.16
C ILE A 132 5.76 12.26 -9.96
N ILE A 133 5.21 12.60 -8.80
CA ILE A 133 3.79 12.34 -8.50
C ILE A 133 2.84 13.16 -9.38
N GLU A 134 3.21 14.40 -9.71
CA GLU A 134 2.43 15.22 -10.64
C GLU A 134 2.45 14.63 -12.07
N ASN A 135 3.65 14.35 -12.60
CA ASN A 135 3.79 13.98 -14.01
C ASN A 135 3.33 12.54 -14.29
N GLU A 136 3.59 11.61 -13.39
CA GLU A 136 3.30 10.19 -13.59
C GLU A 136 1.91 9.81 -13.08
N HIS A 137 1.48 10.37 -11.95
CA HIS A 137 0.24 9.99 -11.27
C HIS A 137 -0.86 11.06 -11.30
N ARG A 138 -0.61 12.19 -11.99
CA ARG A 138 -1.58 13.27 -12.22
C ARG A 138 -2.12 13.89 -10.93
N VAL A 139 -1.33 13.89 -9.86
CA VAL A 139 -1.63 14.66 -8.65
C VAL A 139 -1.58 16.14 -9.01
N SER A 140 -2.75 16.77 -9.19
CA SER A 140 -2.87 18.12 -9.78
C SER A 140 -2.42 19.23 -8.82
N GLU A 141 -2.68 19.08 -7.53
CA GLU A 141 -2.23 20.01 -6.49
C GLU A 141 -1.44 19.24 -5.42
N PRO A 142 -0.14 18.96 -5.66
CA PRO A 142 0.66 18.10 -4.78
C PRO A 142 0.72 18.58 -3.33
N ALA A 143 0.85 19.89 -3.09
CA ALA A 143 0.89 20.43 -1.72
C ALA A 143 -0.41 20.15 -0.97
N SER A 144 -1.55 20.55 -1.55
CA SER A 144 -2.89 20.31 -0.98
C SER A 144 -3.15 18.82 -0.75
N TRP A 145 -2.83 17.98 -1.73
CA TRP A 145 -2.97 16.52 -1.60
C TRP A 145 -2.16 15.93 -0.45
N MET A 146 -0.94 16.42 -0.21
CA MET A 146 -0.09 15.95 0.88
C MET A 146 -0.53 16.45 2.26
N GLU A 147 -1.28 17.55 2.35
CA GLU A 147 -1.82 18.09 3.60
C GLU A 147 -3.07 17.35 4.09
N VAL A 148 -3.84 16.77 3.16
CA VAL A 148 -5.06 16.02 3.48
C VAL A 148 -4.71 14.73 4.23
N PRO A 149 -5.36 14.44 5.38
CA PRO A 149 -5.19 13.16 6.07
C PRO A 149 -5.48 11.99 5.15
N ILE A 150 -4.62 10.97 5.18
CA ILE A 150 -4.75 9.83 4.24
C ILE A 150 -5.99 9.00 4.54
N ALA A 151 -6.39 8.88 5.81
CA ALA A 151 -7.67 8.32 6.22
C ALA A 151 -8.39 9.28 7.17
N SER A 152 -9.72 9.24 7.20
CA SER A 152 -10.53 10.15 8.04
C SER A 152 -10.35 9.90 9.54
N GLU A 153 -9.91 8.70 9.90
CA GLU A 153 -9.80 8.19 11.25
C GLU A 153 -8.43 8.45 11.89
N ALA A 154 -7.45 8.93 11.12
CA ALA A 154 -6.10 9.23 11.59
C ALA A 154 -5.65 10.61 11.07
N PRO A 155 -4.97 11.42 11.89
CA PRO A 155 -4.49 12.73 11.45
C PRO A 155 -3.30 12.67 10.48
N THR A 156 -2.69 11.50 10.31
CA THR A 156 -1.50 11.27 9.48
C THR A 156 -1.77 11.64 8.03
N ASN A 157 -0.92 12.51 7.47
CA ASN A 157 -1.04 12.98 6.09
C ASN A 157 0.19 12.61 5.22
N GLY A 158 0.19 13.05 3.97
CA GLY A 158 1.30 12.77 3.04
C GLY A 158 2.62 13.44 3.43
N ILE A 159 2.57 14.64 4.05
CA ILE A 159 3.76 15.32 4.59
C ILE A 159 4.39 14.45 5.69
N ASP A 160 3.59 13.89 6.59
CA ASP A 160 4.08 13.00 7.64
C ASP A 160 4.75 11.76 7.06
N LEU A 161 4.17 11.14 6.03
CA LEU A 161 4.78 9.99 5.35
C LEU A 161 6.14 10.36 4.73
N TYR A 162 6.24 11.56 4.13
CA TYR A 162 7.50 12.04 3.56
C TYR A 162 8.57 12.23 4.65
N ILE A 163 8.24 12.97 5.71
CA ILE A 163 9.15 13.28 6.82
C ILE A 163 9.67 12.00 7.49
N ASN A 164 8.81 11.01 7.67
CA ASN A 164 9.17 9.75 8.32
C ASN A 164 9.83 8.74 7.35
N GLY A 165 10.11 9.13 6.10
CA GLY A 165 10.86 8.32 5.15
C GLY A 165 10.05 7.23 4.44
N TYR A 166 8.72 7.26 4.52
CA TYR A 166 7.82 6.32 3.85
C TYR A 166 7.55 6.70 2.38
N LEU A 167 8.59 7.11 1.65
CA LEU A 167 8.47 7.61 0.27
C LEU A 167 7.89 6.58 -0.70
N GLY A 168 8.28 5.30 -0.57
CA GLY A 168 7.73 4.22 -1.39
C GLY A 168 6.23 4.02 -1.17
N THR A 169 5.79 4.07 0.09
CA THR A 169 4.37 3.99 0.45
C THR A 169 3.59 5.21 -0.04
N LEU A 170 4.14 6.41 0.13
CA LEU A 170 3.54 7.65 -0.35
C LEU A 170 3.43 7.67 -1.89
N TYR A 171 4.45 7.17 -2.58
CA TYR A 171 4.42 6.98 -4.03
C TYR A 171 3.35 5.98 -4.45
N ASP A 172 3.25 4.83 -3.78
CA ASP A 172 2.21 3.83 -4.07
C ASP A 172 0.80 4.39 -3.81
N LEU A 173 0.64 5.25 -2.79
CA LEU A 173 -0.62 5.94 -2.51
C LEU A 173 -0.99 6.90 -3.65
N ALA A 174 -0.05 7.72 -4.12
CA ALA A 174 -0.26 8.58 -5.28
C ALA A 174 -0.62 7.77 -6.54
N ALA A 175 0.02 6.61 -6.72
CA ALA A 175 -0.21 5.70 -7.83
C ALA A 175 -1.47 4.81 -7.69
N GLN A 176 -2.24 4.98 -6.60
CA GLN A 176 -3.40 4.16 -6.24
C GLN A 176 -3.09 2.64 -6.21
N GLN A 177 -1.85 2.29 -5.84
CA GLN A 177 -1.38 0.90 -5.72
C GLN A 177 -1.54 0.34 -4.31
N CYS A 178 -1.81 1.18 -3.32
CA CYS A 178 -2.22 0.78 -1.98
C CYS A 178 -3.43 1.59 -1.51
N SER A 179 -4.23 1.02 -0.61
CA SER A 179 -5.30 1.77 0.05
C SER A 179 -4.73 2.65 1.16
N PRO A 180 -5.43 3.72 1.57
CA PRO A 180 -4.95 4.57 2.66
C PRO A 180 -4.77 3.82 3.99
N GLU A 181 -5.63 2.84 4.29
CA GLU A 181 -5.51 2.02 5.48
C GLU A 181 -4.28 1.12 5.43
N ALA A 182 -3.96 0.56 4.26
CA ALA A 182 -2.75 -0.23 4.07
C ALA A 182 -1.49 0.64 4.19
N ALA A 183 -1.55 1.90 3.72
CA ALA A 183 -0.47 2.86 3.93
C ALA A 183 -0.26 3.17 5.42
N LEU A 184 -1.34 3.36 6.18
CA LEU A 184 -1.29 3.55 7.63
C LEU A 184 -0.80 2.30 8.37
N ASP A 185 -1.18 1.09 7.92
CA ASP A 185 -0.72 -0.16 8.53
C ASP A 185 0.81 -0.31 8.44
N ILE A 186 1.43 0.28 7.42
CA ILE A 186 2.89 0.33 7.24
C ILE A 186 3.50 1.47 8.07
N ALA A 187 2.95 2.68 7.95
CA ALA A 187 3.54 3.88 8.53
C ALA A 187 3.34 3.99 10.04
N GLU A 188 2.20 3.49 10.53
CA GLU A 188 1.80 3.57 11.92
C GLU A 188 1.07 2.30 12.37
N PRO A 189 1.80 1.20 12.63
CA PRO A 189 1.20 -0.05 13.09
C PRO A 189 0.35 0.16 14.36
N GLY A 190 -0.90 -0.33 14.33
CA GLY A 190 -1.84 -0.16 15.44
C GLY A 190 -2.54 1.20 15.49
N TRP A 191 -2.44 2.02 14.44
CA TRP A 191 -3.11 3.32 14.34
C TRP A 191 -4.62 3.25 14.64
N ARG A 192 -5.29 2.15 14.26
CA ARG A 192 -6.73 1.95 14.49
C ARG A 192 -7.09 1.99 15.97
N ASP A 193 -6.26 1.41 16.83
CA ASP A 193 -6.48 1.42 18.28
C ASP A 193 -6.03 2.76 18.88
N LYS A 194 -4.95 3.33 18.36
CA LYS A 194 -4.42 4.63 18.81
C LYS A 194 -5.41 5.77 18.59
N TYR A 195 -6.05 5.81 17.43
CA TYR A 195 -7.00 6.87 17.06
C TYR A 195 -8.46 6.44 17.20
N ARG A 196 -8.72 5.24 17.74
CA ARG A 196 -10.09 4.80 18.03
C ARG A 196 -10.74 5.80 18.97
N SER A 197 -11.84 6.40 18.53
CA SER A 197 -12.62 7.25 19.43
C SER A 197 -13.17 6.41 20.59
N ASN A 198 -12.84 6.84 21.82
CA ASN A 198 -13.46 6.36 23.05
C ASN A 198 -14.90 6.86 23.23
N TRP A 199 -15.45 7.55 22.23
CA TRP A 199 -16.76 8.13 22.26
C TRP A 199 -17.65 7.46 21.21
N GLU A 200 -18.93 7.29 21.55
CA GLU A 200 -19.97 6.83 20.64
C GLU A 200 -21.14 7.82 20.63
N VAL A 201 -21.75 7.97 19.45
CA VAL A 201 -23.00 8.73 19.30
C VAL A 201 -24.15 7.80 19.62
N VAL A 202 -24.98 8.18 20.57
CA VAL A 202 -26.19 7.46 20.95
C VAL A 202 -27.38 8.39 20.74
N SER A 203 -28.49 7.83 20.29
CA SER A 203 -29.78 8.54 20.26
C SER A 203 -30.42 8.45 21.64
N ASP A 204 -30.89 9.56 22.17
CA ASP A 204 -31.77 9.55 23.34
C ASP A 204 -33.20 9.13 22.94
N ASP A 205 -34.11 9.10 23.93
CA ASP A 205 -35.51 8.72 23.71
C ASP A 205 -36.27 9.66 22.75
N ASP A 206 -35.71 10.85 22.46
CA ASP A 206 -36.25 11.85 21.53
C ASP A 206 -35.51 11.86 20.17
N ASP A 207 -34.73 10.80 19.89
CA ASP A 207 -33.92 10.62 18.68
C ASP A 207 -32.86 11.72 18.45
N GLN A 208 -32.50 12.47 19.50
CA GLN A 208 -31.43 13.46 19.42
C GLN A 208 -30.07 12.79 19.62
N PRO A 209 -29.09 13.05 18.72
CA PRO A 209 -27.76 12.48 18.85
C PRO A 209 -27.01 13.17 20.00
N TYR A 210 -26.52 12.38 20.95
CA TYR A 210 -25.57 12.84 21.98
C TYR A 210 -24.34 11.95 22.02
N ILE A 211 -23.21 12.53 22.42
CA ILE A 211 -21.93 11.82 22.49
C ILE A 211 -21.75 11.30 23.92
N LYS A 212 -21.50 10.00 24.08
CA LYS A 212 -21.15 9.42 25.37
C LYS A 212 -19.83 8.66 25.30
N PHE A 213 -19.15 8.54 26.44
CA PHE A 213 -17.94 7.73 26.55
C PHE A 213 -18.32 6.25 26.46
N LYS A 214 -17.57 5.47 25.68
CA LYS A 214 -17.65 4.00 25.68
C LYS A 214 -17.23 3.53 27.06
N SER A 215 -18.18 3.18 27.91
CA SER A 215 -17.86 2.59 29.21
C SER A 215 -17.10 1.29 28.95
N ALA A 216 -15.90 1.18 29.50
CA ALA A 216 -15.17 -0.08 29.51
C ALA A 216 -16.07 -1.14 30.16
N ASP A 217 -16.21 -2.27 29.48
CA ASP A 217 -17.06 -3.38 29.87
C ASP A 217 -16.90 -3.74 31.36
N GLY A 218 -18.03 -4.02 31.99
CA GLY A 218 -18.19 -4.08 33.44
C GLY A 218 -17.30 -5.14 34.08
N SER A 219 -16.38 -4.70 34.94
CA SER A 219 -15.83 -5.59 35.96
C SER A 219 -15.35 -4.79 37.16
N ARG A 220 -15.77 -5.26 38.33
CA ARG A 220 -15.37 -4.86 39.70
C ARG A 220 -16.10 -3.65 40.26
N TYR A 221 -17.31 -3.89 40.76
CA TYR A 221 -17.59 -3.75 42.20
C TYR A 221 -18.76 -4.69 42.55
N SER A 222 -18.44 -5.78 43.24
CA SER A 222 -19.34 -6.53 44.12
C SER A 222 -18.52 -6.93 45.34
#